data_AF-A0A1I7GMG1-F1
#
_entry.id   AF-A0A1I7GMG1-F1
#
_cell.length_a   1.000
_cell.length_b   1.000
_cell.length_c   1.000
_cell.angle_alpha   90.00
_cell.angle_beta   90.00
_cell.angle_gamma   90.00
#
_symmetry.space_group_name_H-M   'P 1'
#
loop_
_entity.id
_entity.type
_entity.pdbx_description
1 polymer ?
#
loop_
_entity_poly.entity_id
_entity_poly.type
_entity_poly.pdbx_seq_one_letter_code
_entity_poly.pdbx_strand_id
1 'polypeptide(L)'
;MVTKLTQTLQDFEDLVTSGGIKSFQVSFQTKGLWIKADQGAEEQTVTLPEELLNSLLNFFYGVECINYRSHDYTNLKGFINAKVMLERLLHRNIE
;
A
#
# COMPACT_ATOMS: atom_id res chain seq x y z
N MET A 1 -9.81 -4.93 -5.71
CA MET A 1 -9.50 -3.99 -4.59
C MET A 1 -8.00 -3.84 -4.38
N VAL A 2 -7.25 -4.95 -4.27
CA VAL A 2 -5.77 -4.89 -4.19
C VAL A 2 -5.16 -4.17 -5.39
N THR A 3 -5.75 -4.31 -6.59
CA THR A 3 -5.37 -3.58 -7.80
C THR A 3 -5.38 -2.05 -7.63
N LYS A 4 -6.35 -1.50 -6.89
CA LYS A 4 -6.43 -0.05 -6.63
C LYS A 4 -5.30 0.39 -5.71
N LEU A 5 -5.00 -0.39 -4.67
CA LEU A 5 -3.87 -0.11 -3.79
C LEU A 5 -2.54 -0.16 -4.55
N THR A 6 -2.32 -1.22 -5.35
CA THR A 6 -1.11 -1.35 -6.16
C THR A 6 -0.96 -0.19 -7.13
N GLN A 7 -2.05 0.21 -7.81
CA GLN A 7 -2.03 1.36 -8.72
C GLN A 7 -1.71 2.65 -7.98
N THR A 8 -2.39 2.95 -6.86
CA THR A 8 -2.12 4.17 -6.10
C THR A 8 -0.67 4.22 -5.60
N LEU A 9 -0.11 3.12 -5.12
CA LEU A 9 1.30 3.09 -4.74
C LEU A 9 2.21 3.35 -5.94
N GLN A 10 1.91 2.77 -7.11
CA GLN A 10 2.65 3.03 -8.35
C GLN A 10 2.58 4.50 -8.76
N ASP A 11 1.42 5.13 -8.69
CA ASP A 11 1.23 6.53 -9.06
C ASP A 11 2.12 7.45 -8.19
N PHE A 12 2.20 7.18 -6.88
CA PHE A 12 3.10 7.92 -5.99
C PHE A 12 4.59 7.62 -6.24
N GLU A 13 4.95 6.38 -6.60
CA GLU A 13 6.32 6.03 -7.02
C GLU A 13 6.72 6.77 -8.30
N ASP A 14 5.80 6.91 -9.24
CA ASP A 14 6.01 7.64 -10.49
C ASP A 14 6.14 9.15 -10.24
N LEU A 15 5.36 9.70 -9.30
CA LEU A 15 5.51 11.10 -8.85
C LEU A 15 6.88 11.36 -8.22
N VAL A 16 7.41 10.43 -7.42
CA VAL A 16 8.78 10.57 -6.89
C VAL A 16 9.81 10.47 -8.02
N THR A 17 9.64 9.52 -8.93
CA THR A 17 10.60 9.24 -10.00
C THR A 17 10.67 10.37 -11.04
N SER A 18 9.53 11.00 -11.34
CA SER A 18 9.43 12.16 -12.23
C SER A 18 9.87 13.48 -11.57
N GLY A 19 10.13 13.49 -10.26
CA GLY A 19 10.52 14.68 -9.50
C GLY A 19 9.34 15.58 -9.09
N GLY A 20 8.09 15.11 -9.21
CA GLY A 20 6.90 15.84 -8.77
C GLY A 20 6.79 15.96 -7.25
N ILE A 21 7.23 14.93 -6.51
CA ILE A 21 7.38 14.96 -5.04
C ILE A 21 8.74 14.39 -4.64
N LYS A 22 9.23 14.76 -3.46
CA LYS A 22 10.52 14.23 -2.96
C LYS A 22 10.38 12.80 -2.43
N SER A 23 9.28 12.52 -1.73
CA SER A 23 9.00 11.30 -0.99
C SER A 23 7.54 11.31 -0.53
N PHE A 24 7.05 10.17 -0.05
CA PHE A 24 5.72 10.01 0.52
C PHE A 24 5.76 8.98 1.65
N GLN A 25 4.68 8.92 2.41
CA GLN A 25 4.50 8.00 3.51
C GLN A 25 3.12 7.33 3.45
N VAL A 26 3.01 6.14 4.03
CA VAL A 26 1.79 5.33 4.09
C VAL A 26 1.42 5.10 5.56
N SER A 27 0.26 5.57 5.98
CA SER A 27 -0.26 5.37 7.33
C SER A 27 -1.49 4.48 7.34
N PHE A 28 -1.62 3.68 8.40
CA PHE A 28 -2.82 2.87 8.62
C PHE A 28 -3.95 3.74 9.20
N GLN A 29 -5.15 3.62 8.63
CA GLN A 29 -6.36 4.26 9.14
C GLN A 29 -7.46 3.21 9.35
N THR A 30 -8.53 3.62 10.05
CA THR A 30 -9.65 2.74 10.45
C THR A 30 -10.28 1.96 9.29
N LYS A 31 -10.22 2.47 8.05
CA LYS A 31 -10.85 1.84 6.88
C LYS A 31 -9.89 1.49 5.74
N GLY A 32 -8.58 1.66 5.94
CA GLY A 32 -7.61 1.41 4.88
C GLY A 32 -6.29 2.12 5.08
N LEU A 33 -5.66 2.51 3.99
CA LEU A 33 -4.37 3.18 3.98
C LEU A 33 -4.50 4.62 3.52
N TRP A 34 -3.76 5.51 4.15
CA TRP A 34 -3.62 6.90 3.74
C TRP A 34 -2.20 7.13 3.26
N ILE A 35 -2.08 7.55 2.00
CA ILE A 35 -0.81 7.77 1.32
C ILE A 35 -0.67 9.28 1.12
N LYS A 36 0.43 9.84 1.59
CA LYS A 36 0.62 11.30 1.62
C LYS A 36 2.03 11.68 1.21
N ALA A 37 2.18 12.66 0.33
CA ALA A 37 3.47 13.24 0.01
C ALA A 37 4.09 13.97 1.22
N ASP A 38 5.41 13.83 1.42
CA ASP A 38 6.13 14.49 2.52
C ASP A 38 6.07 16.02 2.39
N GLN A 39 6.01 16.50 1.15
CA GLN A 39 5.89 17.91 0.78
C GLN A 39 4.92 17.98 -0.39
N GLY A 40 3.80 18.68 -0.21
CA GLY A 40 2.75 18.78 -1.22
C GLY A 40 1.34 18.69 -0.64
N ALA A 41 0.35 18.79 -1.53
CA ALA A 41 -1.07 18.59 -1.22
C ALA A 41 -1.57 17.21 -1.65
N GLU A 42 -0.70 16.41 -2.27
CA GLU A 42 -0.98 15.11 -2.82
C GLU A 42 -1.19 14.09 -1.68
N GLU A 43 -2.44 13.70 -1.50
CA GLU A 43 -2.82 12.65 -0.58
C GLU A 43 -3.95 11.81 -1.16
N GLN A 44 -3.95 10.52 -0.82
CA GLN A 44 -4.98 9.60 -1.25
C GLN A 44 -5.28 8.55 -0.18
N THR A 45 -6.55 8.31 0.05
CA THR A 45 -7.01 7.21 0.90
C THR A 45 -7.48 6.05 0.04
N VAL A 46 -6.93 4.87 0.32
CA VAL A 46 -7.33 3.61 -0.31
C VAL A 46 -8.05 2.76 0.72
N THR A 47 -9.37 2.64 0.56
CA THR A 47 -10.18 1.73 1.37
C THR A 47 -9.79 0.29 1.09
N LEU A 48 -9.61 -0.49 2.16
CA LEU A 48 -9.27 -1.91 2.06
C LEU A 48 -10.39 -2.78 2.66
N PRO A 49 -10.56 -4.03 2.18
CA PRO A 49 -11.33 -5.03 2.90
C PRO A 49 -10.79 -5.18 4.33
N GLU A 50 -11.69 -5.36 5.29
CA GLU A 50 -11.36 -5.48 6.71
C GLU A 50 -10.33 -6.60 6.96
N GLU A 51 -10.50 -7.77 6.34
CA GLU A 51 -9.55 -8.89 6.47
C GLU A 51 -8.13 -8.53 6.02
N LEU A 52 -8.01 -7.75 4.94
CA LEU A 52 -6.72 -7.31 4.41
C LEU A 52 -6.10 -6.27 5.34
N LEU A 53 -6.89 -5.31 5.82
CA LEU A 53 -6.44 -4.29 6.76
C LEU A 53 -5.96 -4.93 8.07
N ASN A 54 -6.73 -5.88 8.62
CA ASN A 54 -6.36 -6.62 9.83
C ASN A 54 -5.07 -7.41 9.63
N SER A 55 -4.90 -8.05 8.48
CA SER A 55 -3.67 -8.77 8.17
C SER A 55 -2.45 -7.83 8.11
N LEU A 56 -2.61 -6.65 7.51
CA LEU A 56 -1.56 -5.63 7.46
C LEU A 56 -1.25 -5.05 8.85
N LEU A 57 -2.26 -4.71 9.65
CA LEU A 57 -2.09 -4.20 11.02
C LEU A 57 -1.36 -5.22 11.91
N ASN A 58 -1.64 -6.51 11.74
CA ASN A 58 -0.95 -7.58 12.46
C ASN A 58 0.50 -7.74 11.97
N PHE A 59 0.73 -7.68 10.65
CA PHE A 59 2.07 -7.81 10.07
C PHE A 59 2.98 -6.63 10.45
N PHE A 60 2.42 -5.42 10.46
CA PHE A 60 3.10 -4.16 10.79
C PHE A 60 2.78 -3.71 12.23
N TYR A 61 2.65 -4.65 13.17
CA TYR A 61 2.26 -4.33 14.53
C TYR A 61 3.21 -3.29 15.16
N GLY A 62 2.63 -2.19 15.65
CA GLY A 62 3.38 -1.07 16.26
C GLY A 62 3.97 -0.07 15.26
N VAL A 63 3.76 -0.26 13.94
CA VAL A 63 4.18 0.69 12.91
C VAL A 63 3.03 1.64 12.58
N GLU A 64 3.19 2.91 12.94
CA GLU A 64 2.17 3.94 12.68
C GLU A 64 2.21 4.47 11.24
N CYS A 65 3.42 4.49 10.66
CA CYS A 65 3.67 5.07 9.35
C CYS A 65 4.86 4.39 8.67
N ILE A 66 4.74 4.17 7.35
CA ILE A 66 5.73 3.51 6.50
C ILE A 66 6.22 4.53 5.47
N ASN A 67 7.50 4.91 5.56
CA ASN A 67 8.10 5.88 4.64
C ASN A 67 8.51 5.21 3.32
N TYR A 68 8.36 5.91 2.19
CA TYR A 68 8.88 5.46 0.91
C TYR A 68 10.39 5.15 0.99
N ARG A 69 10.83 4.09 0.30
CA ARG A 69 12.20 3.52 0.34
C ARG A 69 12.67 2.97 1.69
N SER A 70 11.81 2.89 2.70
CA SER A 70 12.12 2.16 3.93
C SER A 70 12.11 0.64 3.72
N HIS A 71 12.67 -0.09 4.68
CA HIS A 71 12.56 -1.55 4.72
C HIS A 71 11.09 -1.99 4.83
N ASP A 72 10.31 -1.32 5.67
CA ASP A 72 8.88 -1.60 5.85
C ASP A 72 8.07 -1.36 4.57
N TYR A 73 8.44 -0.37 3.77
CA TYR A 73 7.81 -0.14 2.47
C TYR A 73 8.09 -1.27 1.48
N THR A 74 9.31 -1.80 1.48
CA THR A 74 9.66 -2.98 0.70
C THR A 74 8.82 -4.19 1.13
N ASN A 75 8.66 -4.38 2.45
CA ASN A 75 7.82 -5.45 3.00
C ASN A 75 6.34 -5.26 2.66
N LEU A 76 5.84 -4.01 2.65
CA LEU A 76 4.46 -3.69 2.30
C LEU A 76 4.17 -4.12 0.85
N LYS A 77 5.06 -3.77 -0.08
CA LYS A 77 4.95 -4.23 -1.48
C LYS A 77 5.02 -5.74 -1.60
N GLY A 78 5.92 -6.37 -0.86
CA GLY A 78 6.04 -7.84 -0.81
C GLY A 78 4.74 -8.50 -0.36
N PHE A 79 4.15 -8.00 0.73
CA PHE A 79 2.88 -8.48 1.28
C PHE A 79 1.74 -8.34 0.26
N ILE A 80 1.60 -7.14 -0.33
CA ILE A 80 0.57 -6.86 -1.34
C ILE A 80 0.71 -7.80 -2.53
N ASN A 81 1.93 -7.98 -3.05
CA ASN A 81 2.21 -8.88 -4.17
C ASN A 81 1.86 -10.33 -3.83
N ALA A 82 2.23 -10.82 -2.64
CA ALA A 82 1.87 -12.16 -2.18
C ALA A 82 0.35 -12.34 -2.12
N LYS A 83 -0.38 -11.33 -1.63
CA LYS A 83 -1.85 -11.37 -1.58
C LYS A 83 -2.48 -11.41 -2.98
N VAL A 84 -2.00 -10.59 -3.93
CA VAL A 84 -2.46 -10.64 -5.33
C VAL A 84 -2.22 -12.01 -5.94
N MET A 85 -1.05 -12.61 -5.72
CA MET A 85 -0.75 -13.94 -6.26
C MET A 85 -1.64 -15.02 -5.64
N LEU A 86 -1.87 -14.97 -4.33
CA LEU A 86 -2.79 -15.88 -3.66
C LEU A 86 -4.21 -15.75 -4.21
N GLU A 87 -4.72 -14.53 -4.38
CA GLU A 87 -6.03 -14.31 -4.98
C GLU A 87 -6.09 -14.90 -6.40
N ARG A 88 -5.08 -14.68 -7.23
CA ARG A 88 -5.03 -15.27 -8.58
C ARG A 88 -5.03 -16.80 -8.56
N LEU A 89 -4.30 -17.44 -7.66
CA LEU A 89 -4.26 -18.89 -7.53
C LEU A 89 -5.61 -19.46 -7.07
N LEU A 90 -6.26 -18.82 -6.10
CA LEU A 90 -7.56 -19.25 -5.59
C LEU A 90 -8.67 -19.14 -6.66
N HIS A 91 -8.63 -18.10 -7.50
CA HIS A 91 -9.61 -17.91 -8.57
C HIS A 91 -9.30 -18.75 -9.83
N ARG A 92 -8.06 -19.21 -10.03
CA ARG A 92 -7.69 -20.13 -11.13
C ARG A 92 -8.14 -21.58 -10.92
N ASN A 93 -8.38 -21.99 -9.68
CA ASN A 93 -8.81 -23.36 -9.35
C ASN A 93 -10.34 -23.55 -9.43
N ILE A 94 -11.06 -22.64 -10.10
CA ILE A 94 -12.52 -22.65 -10.28
C ILE A 94 -12.90 -22.81 -11.78
N GLU A 95 -11.93 -23.08 -12.66
CA GLU A 95 -12.15 -23.50 -14.06
C GLU A 95 -11.75 -24.96 -14.26
#